data_AF-A0A1I5XVP4-F1
#
_entry.id   AF-A0A1I5XVP4-F1
#
_cell.length_a   1.000
_cell.length_b   1.000
_cell.length_c   1.000
_cell.angle_alpha   90.00
_cell.angle_beta   90.00
_cell.angle_gamma   90.00
#
_symmetry.space_group_name_H-M   'P 1'
#
loop_
_entity.id
_entity.type
_entity.pdbx_description
1 polymer ?
#
loop_
_entity_poly.entity_id
_entity_poly.type
_entity_poly.pdbx_seq_one_letter_code
_entity_poly.pdbx_strand_id
1 'polypeptide(L)'
;MGWFENLFKSDFEKWVEKAPIKDLENAYEAERQKWIKNGFNGNGERTPKMERLNEEINKRSAEEWENDPKRNKDPNFRWTDANRWD
;
A
#
# COMPACT_ATOMS: atom_id res chain seq x y z
N MET A 1 27.03 9.80 -15.82
CA MET A 1 26.29 10.90 -15.17
C MET A 1 25.12 10.29 -14.41
N GLY A 2 25.06 10.41 -13.08
CA GLY A 2 24.01 9.78 -12.26
C GLY A 2 24.15 10.09 -10.76
N TRP A 3 24.58 11.31 -10.44
CA TRP A 3 25.05 11.72 -9.10
C TRP A 3 23.96 12.26 -8.16
N PHE A 4 22.69 11.88 -8.33
CA PHE A 4 21.60 12.36 -7.46
C PHE A 4 20.62 11.27 -6.95
N GLU A 5 20.72 10.01 -7.38
CA GLU A 5 19.75 8.98 -6.98
C GLU A 5 19.92 8.46 -5.54
N ASN A 6 21.07 8.70 -4.89
CA ASN A 6 21.41 8.09 -3.60
C ASN A 6 21.62 9.07 -2.42
N LEU A 7 21.43 10.38 -2.59
CA LEU A 7 21.71 11.37 -1.52
C LEU A 7 20.46 11.95 -0.84
N PHE A 8 19.30 11.86 -1.48
CA PHE A 8 18.02 12.22 -0.88
C PHE A 8 17.16 10.97 -0.87
N LYS A 9 17.14 10.26 0.26
CA LYS A 9 15.93 9.57 0.66
C LYS A 9 14.83 10.63 0.61
N SER A 10 14.07 10.64 -0.48
CA SER A 10 13.29 11.81 -0.92
C SER A 10 12.38 12.29 0.21
N ASP A 11 12.07 13.59 0.29
CA ASP A 11 11.08 14.08 1.27
C ASP A 11 9.76 13.29 1.18
N PHE A 12 9.49 12.74 -0.01
CA PHE A 12 8.43 11.78 -0.25
C PHE A 12 8.58 10.48 0.55
N GLU A 13 9.72 9.78 0.57
CA GLU A 13 9.88 8.56 1.38
C GLU A 13 9.75 8.82 2.88
N LYS A 14 10.34 9.92 3.38
CA LYS A 14 10.18 10.32 4.79
C LYS A 14 8.73 10.67 5.12
N TRP A 15 8.01 11.24 4.16
CA TRP A 15 6.60 11.53 4.29
C TRP A 15 5.78 10.23 4.25
N VAL A 16 6.08 9.30 3.34
CA VAL A 16 5.40 8.01 3.24
C VAL A 16 5.51 7.22 4.55
N GLU A 17 6.70 7.18 5.16
CA GLU A 17 6.92 6.50 6.44
C GLU A 17 6.17 7.15 7.63
N LYS A 18 5.85 8.46 7.57
CA LYS A 18 5.27 9.21 8.72
C LYS A 18 3.81 9.63 8.55
N ALA A 19 3.32 9.73 7.33
CA ALA A 19 1.97 10.20 7.04
C ALA A 19 0.92 9.21 7.57
N PRO A 20 -0.29 9.67 7.95
CA PRO A 20 -1.36 8.76 8.31
C PRO A 20 -1.84 7.95 7.08
N ILE A 21 -2.40 6.75 7.32
CA ILE A 21 -2.87 5.84 6.25
C ILE A 21 -3.85 6.54 5.28
N LYS A 22 -4.78 7.35 5.80
CA LYS A 22 -5.73 8.11 4.99
C LYS A 22 -5.06 9.07 3.99
N ASP A 23 -3.94 9.70 4.39
CA ASP A 23 -3.21 10.60 3.51
C ASP A 23 -2.43 9.83 2.44
N LEU A 24 -1.90 8.65 2.79
CA LEU A 24 -1.27 7.74 1.83
C LEU A 24 -2.27 7.25 0.78
N GLU A 25 -3.46 6.83 1.21
CA GLU A 25 -4.54 6.40 0.33
C GLU A 25 -5.00 7.52 -0.59
N ASN A 26 -5.20 8.73 -0.07
CA ASN A 26 -5.59 9.89 -0.87
C ASN A 26 -4.51 10.26 -1.91
N ALA A 27 -3.22 10.24 -1.51
CA ALA A 27 -2.12 10.46 -2.44
C ALA A 27 -2.06 9.37 -3.53
N TYR A 28 -2.29 8.11 -3.17
CA TYR A 28 -2.37 6.99 -4.11
C TYR A 28 -3.54 7.16 -5.08
N GLU A 29 -4.73 7.53 -4.60
CA GLU A 29 -5.90 7.80 -5.44
C GLU A 29 -5.67 8.96 -6.41
N ALA A 30 -5.05 10.05 -5.95
CA ALA A 30 -4.71 11.18 -6.79
C ALA A 30 -3.73 10.78 -7.92
N GLU A 31 -2.75 9.92 -7.62
CA GLU A 31 -1.84 9.38 -8.63
C GLU A 31 -2.53 8.41 -9.58
N ARG A 32 -3.41 7.55 -9.06
CA ARG A 32 -4.22 6.64 -9.86
C ARG A 32 -5.12 7.40 -10.83
N GLN A 33 -5.75 8.50 -10.41
CA GLN A 33 -6.56 9.34 -11.29
C GLN A 33 -5.72 9.97 -12.40
N LYS A 34 -4.52 10.48 -12.09
CA LYS A 34 -3.59 10.99 -13.10
C LYS A 34 -3.13 9.88 -14.06
N TRP A 35 -2.86 8.70 -13.55
CA TRP A 35 -2.46 7.53 -14.33
C TRP A 35 -3.56 7.09 -15.29
N ILE A 36 -4.82 7.02 -14.83
CA ILE A 36 -5.99 6.76 -15.68
C ILE A 36 -6.14 7.85 -16.73
N LYS A 37 -6.05 9.13 -16.33
CA LYS A 37 -6.15 10.27 -17.24
C LYS A 37 -5.08 10.26 -18.34
N ASN A 38 -3.89 9.78 -18.01
CA ASN A 38 -2.77 9.63 -18.94
C ASN A 38 -2.83 8.33 -19.75
N GLY A 39 -3.95 7.60 -19.74
CA GLY A 39 -4.11 6.38 -20.52
C GLY A 39 -3.19 5.24 -20.05
N PHE A 40 -3.03 5.11 -18.74
CA PHE A 40 -2.22 4.05 -18.11
C PHE A 40 -0.76 4.05 -18.56
N ASN A 41 -0.21 5.22 -18.88
CA ASN A 41 1.17 5.39 -19.33
C ASN A 41 1.49 4.60 -20.63
N GLY A 42 0.46 4.26 -21.42
CA GLY A 42 0.56 3.45 -22.64
C GLY A 42 0.76 1.94 -22.40
N ASN A 43 1.50 1.56 -21.36
CA ASN A 43 1.88 0.17 -21.10
C ASN A 43 1.02 -0.54 -20.04
N GLY A 44 0.17 0.17 -19.31
CA GLY A 44 -0.57 -0.42 -18.18
C GLY A 44 0.27 -0.60 -16.92
N GLU A 45 1.53 -0.17 -16.93
CA GLU A 45 2.42 -0.25 -15.79
C GLU A 45 2.14 0.88 -14.80
N ARG A 46 2.19 0.53 -13.51
CA ARG A 46 2.04 1.50 -12.42
C ARG A 46 3.28 2.39 -12.37
N THR A 47 3.10 3.65 -12.01
CA THR A 47 4.26 4.52 -11.82
C THR A 47 5.05 4.05 -10.59
N PRO A 48 6.39 4.21 -10.56
CA PRO A 48 7.21 3.83 -9.41
C PRO A 48 6.73 4.48 -8.10
N LYS A 49 6.18 5.70 -8.19
CA LYS A 49 5.65 6.44 -7.04
C LYS A 49 4.36 5.81 -6.48
N MET A 50 3.48 5.34 -7.36
CA MET A 50 2.24 4.66 -7.00
C MET A 50 2.53 3.27 -6.41
N GLU A 51 3.56 2.59 -6.92
CA GLU A 51 4.03 1.31 -6.38
C GLU A 51 4.55 1.47 -4.94
N ARG A 52 5.40 2.48 -4.68
CA ARG A 52 5.88 2.79 -3.31
C ARG A 52 4.77 3.07 -2.32
N LEU A 53 3.76 3.84 -2.71
CA LEU A 53 2.59 4.10 -1.85
C LEU A 53 1.81 2.82 -1.57
N ASN A 54 1.62 1.99 -2.59
CA ASN A 54 0.94 0.70 -2.45
C ASN A 54 1.71 -0.26 -1.53
N GLU A 55 3.04 -0.33 -1.62
CA GLU A 55 3.88 -1.13 -0.72
C GLU A 55 3.66 -0.72 0.75
N GLU A 56 3.71 0.58 1.04
CA GLU A 56 3.54 1.08 2.42
C GLU A 56 2.13 0.85 2.95
N ILE A 57 1.09 1.11 2.14
CA ILE A 57 -0.31 0.87 2.52
C ILE A 57 -0.51 -0.62 2.81
N ASN A 58 -0.01 -1.52 1.95
CA ASN A 58 -0.14 -2.96 2.14
C ASN A 58 0.61 -3.44 3.39
N LYS A 59 1.80 -2.90 3.66
CA LYS A 59 2.56 -3.22 4.87
C LYS A 59 1.77 -2.87 6.13
N ARG A 60 1.20 -1.66 6.19
CA ARG A 60 0.42 -1.21 7.35
C ARG A 60 -0.89 -1.98 7.50
N SER A 61 -1.58 -2.25 6.40
CA SER A 61 -2.79 -3.07 6.41
C SER A 61 -2.49 -4.50 6.89
N ALA A 62 -1.35 -5.07 6.49
CA ALA A 62 -0.90 -6.37 6.98
C ALA A 62 -0.58 -6.34 8.48
N GLU A 63 0.10 -5.30 8.97
CA GLU A 63 0.35 -5.10 10.40
C GLU A 63 -0.94 -4.93 11.21
N GLU A 64 -1.91 -4.16 10.72
CA GLU A 64 -3.24 -4.02 11.34
C GLU A 64 -3.96 -5.37 11.37
N TRP A 65 -3.93 -6.12 10.27
CA TRP A 65 -4.53 -7.44 10.18
C TRP A 65 -3.85 -8.47 11.10
N GLU A 66 -2.54 -8.36 11.30
CA GLU A 66 -1.79 -9.23 12.23
C GLU A 66 -2.08 -8.94 13.70
N ASN A 67 -2.36 -7.68 14.02
CA ASN A 67 -2.70 -7.25 15.36
C ASN A 67 -4.21 -7.28 15.67
N ASP A 68 -5.07 -7.63 14.71
CA ASP A 68 -6.52 -7.70 14.93
C ASP A 68 -6.87 -8.76 16.00
N PRO A 69 -7.49 -8.38 17.14
CA PRO A 69 -7.90 -9.34 18.18
C PRO A 69 -8.95 -10.35 17.70
N LYS A 70 -9.66 -10.07 16.61
CA LYS A 70 -10.64 -10.99 16.01
C LYS A 70 -10.00 -12.00 15.06
N ARG A 71 -8.72 -11.83 14.71
CA ARG A 71 -8.03 -12.74 13.81
C ARG A 71 -7.80 -14.07 14.51
N ASN A 72 -8.34 -15.14 13.92
CA ASN A 72 -7.99 -16.49 14.36
C ASN A 72 -6.54 -16.80 13.93
N LYS A 73 -5.69 -17.12 14.92
CA LYS A 73 -4.27 -17.46 14.71
C LYS A 73 -4.05 -18.97 14.54
N ASP A 74 -5.11 -19.77 14.62
CA ASP A 74 -5.03 -21.22 14.46
C ASP A 74 -4.65 -21.58 13.00
N PRO A 75 -3.53 -22.28 12.78
CA PRO A 75 -3.11 -22.72 11.44
C PRO A 75 -4.09 -23.72 10.80
N ASN A 76 -4.96 -24.35 11.60
CA ASN A 76 -6.02 -25.23 11.12
C ASN A 76 -7.36 -24.50 10.92
N PHE A 77 -7.43 -23.19 11.14
CA PHE A 77 -8.66 -22.43 10.93
C PHE A 77 -9.07 -22.47 9.45
N ARG A 78 -10.13 -23.22 9.17
CA ARG A 78 -10.74 -23.22 7.85
C ARG A 78 -11.83 -22.16 7.84
N TRP A 79 -11.96 -21.44 6.72
CA TRP A 79 -13.04 -20.47 6.54
C TRP A 79 -14.43 -21.08 6.74
N THR A 80 -14.58 -22.40 6.55
CA THR A 80 -15.79 -23.18 6.82
C THR A 80 -16.14 -23.27 8.31
N ASP A 81 -15.18 -23.14 9.21
CA ASP A 81 -15.42 -23.18 10.66
C ASP A 81 -15.99 -21.85 11.19
N ALA A 82 -15.76 -20.74 10.47
CA ALA A 82 -16.37 -19.45 10.79
C ALA A 82 -17.90 -19.46 10.62
N ASN A 83 -18.42 -20.27 9.69
CA ASN A 83 -19.84 -20.39 9.37
C ASN A 83 -20.53 -21.57 10.09
N ARG A 84 -19.88 -22.23 11.06
CA ARG A 84 -20.43 -23.40 11.76
C ARG A 84 -21.53 -23.03 12.79
N TRP A 85 -21.69 -21.74 13.07
CA TRP A 85 -22.61 -21.22 14.09
C TRP A 85 -23.69 -20.28 13.53
N ASP A 86 -24.16 -20.53 12.31
CA ASP A 86 -25.46 -20.03 11.82
C ASP A 86 -26.51 -21.15 11.97
#